data_AF-A0AAU7GCK0-F1
#
_entry.id   AF-A0AAU7GCK0-F1
#
_cell.length_a   1.000
_cell.length_b   1.000
_cell.length_c   1.000
_cell.angle_alpha   90.00
_cell.angle_beta   90.00
_cell.angle_gamma   90.00
#
_symmetry.space_group_name_H-M   'P 1'
#
loop_
_entity.id
_entity.type
_entity.pdbx_description
1 polymer ?
#
loop_
_entity_poly.entity_id
_entity_poly.type
_entity_poly.pdbx_seq_one_letter_code
_entity_poly.pdbx_strand_id
1 'polypeptide(L)'
;MLLTDASEPRALRLDIGAATAGAAPAVTVEAVDGDRSWTLTAPVLTVEEATELAAWLAGLAGDLTLGADEWAALTFTEPVLSLSGRRIPGGGVEVRVAVLGMRAPGAPPGDTTDVVVGLRLTDEDVRDAAVALAGEAARRS
;
A
#
# COMPACT_ATOMS: atom_id res chain seq x y z
N MET A 1 6.41 -5.68 -0.39
CA MET A 1 5.19 -6.01 0.42
C MET A 1 4.03 -6.38 -0.50
N LEU A 2 3.20 -7.38 -0.14
CA LEU A 2 2.00 -7.79 -0.88
C LEU A 2 0.78 -7.87 0.05
N LEU A 3 -0.35 -7.32 -0.39
CA LEU A 3 -1.66 -7.46 0.23
C LEU A 3 -2.63 -8.08 -0.78
N THR A 4 -3.33 -9.13 -0.38
CA THR A 4 -4.32 -9.83 -1.24
C THR A 4 -5.66 -9.83 -0.53
N ASP A 5 -6.72 -9.40 -1.22
CA ASP A 5 -8.08 -9.45 -0.67
C ASP A 5 -8.49 -10.90 -0.37
N ALA A 6 -9.10 -11.11 0.79
CA ALA A 6 -9.48 -12.42 1.28
C ALA A 6 -10.65 -13.06 0.50
N SER A 7 -11.38 -12.28 -0.29
CA SER A 7 -12.64 -12.67 -0.92
C SER A 7 -12.73 -12.39 -2.41
N GLU A 8 -12.05 -11.36 -2.90
CA GLU A 8 -12.07 -10.91 -4.28
C GLU A 8 -10.68 -11.05 -4.92
N PRO A 9 -10.56 -11.17 -6.25
CA PRO A 9 -9.27 -11.21 -6.94
C PRO A 9 -8.61 -9.84 -7.00
N ARG A 10 -8.39 -9.20 -5.84
CA ARG A 10 -7.76 -7.89 -5.71
C ARG A 10 -6.45 -8.01 -4.96
N ALA A 11 -5.45 -7.29 -5.41
CA ALA A 11 -4.16 -7.26 -4.73
C ALA A 11 -3.49 -5.90 -4.89
N LEU A 12 -2.62 -5.60 -3.94
CA LEU A 12 -1.72 -4.46 -3.98
C LEU A 12 -0.30 -4.95 -3.62
N ARG A 13 0.66 -4.70 -4.51
CA ARG A 13 2.07 -4.91 -4.26
C ARG A 13 2.79 -3.57 -4.21
N LEU A 14 3.61 -3.40 -3.19
CA LEU A 14 4.46 -2.24 -2.97
C LEU A 14 5.89 -2.74 -2.80
N ASP A 15 6.77 -2.42 -3.73
CA ASP A 15 8.18 -2.80 -3.65
C ASP A 15 9.08 -1.57 -3.66
N ILE A 16 10.01 -1.53 -2.70
CA ILE A 16 10.97 -0.45 -2.54
C ILE A 16 12.23 -0.85 -3.31
N GLY A 17 12.46 -0.19 -4.43
CA GLY A 17 13.65 -0.35 -5.25
C GLY A 17 14.93 0.07 -4.52
N ALA A 18 16.07 -0.20 -5.16
CA ALA A 18 17.35 0.28 -4.62
C ALA A 18 17.43 1.80 -4.70
N ALA A 19 17.87 2.44 -3.61
CA ALA A 19 18.34 3.81 -3.68
C ALA A 19 19.59 3.86 -4.56
N THR A 20 19.60 4.71 -5.57
CA THR A 20 20.83 5.04 -6.31
C THR A 20 21.56 6.17 -5.59
N ALA A 21 22.88 6.24 -5.71
CA ALA A 21 23.67 7.29 -5.04
C ALA A 21 23.10 8.70 -5.36
N GLY A 22 22.58 9.38 -4.34
CA GLY A 22 21.99 10.72 -4.46
C GLY A 22 20.52 10.78 -4.90
N ALA A 23 19.80 9.67 -4.99
CA ALA A 23 18.37 9.66 -5.31
C ALA A 23 17.55 8.77 -4.35
N ALA A 24 16.30 9.15 -4.12
CA ALA A 24 15.35 8.35 -3.36
C ALA A 24 15.11 6.98 -4.03
N PRO A 25 14.81 5.92 -3.26
CA PRO A 25 14.44 4.63 -3.84
C PRO A 25 13.19 4.78 -4.71
N ALA A 26 13.23 4.23 -5.92
CA ALA A 26 12.02 4.14 -6.74
C ALA A 26 11.08 3.10 -6.11
N VAL A 27 9.83 3.46 -5.87
CA VAL A 27 8.81 2.54 -5.38
C VAL A 27 7.95 2.09 -6.55
N THR A 28 7.77 0.78 -6.65
CA THR A 28 6.83 0.19 -7.60
C THR A 28 5.54 -0.13 -6.86
N VAL A 29 4.44 0.44 -7.34
CA VAL A 29 3.09 0.11 -6.90
C VAL A 29 2.42 -0.69 -8.01
N GLU A 30 1.98 -1.89 -7.71
CA GLU A 30 1.12 -2.68 -8.59
C GLU A 30 -0.23 -2.89 -7.93
N ALA A 31 -1.29 -2.63 -8.66
CA ALA A 31 -2.67 -2.83 -8.24
C ALA A 31 -3.35 -3.81 -9.20
N VAL A 32 -4.12 -4.75 -8.66
CA VAL A 32 -4.87 -5.76 -9.41
C VAL A 32 -6.33 -5.75 -8.95
N ASP A 33 -7.26 -5.85 -9.90
CA ASP A 33 -8.70 -6.05 -9.66
C ASP A 33 -9.30 -6.94 -10.77
N GLY A 34 -9.39 -8.24 -10.48
CA GLY A 34 -9.76 -9.27 -11.45
C GLY A 34 -8.72 -9.38 -12.54
N ASP A 35 -9.16 -9.30 -13.80
CA ASP A 35 -8.29 -9.35 -14.98
C ASP A 35 -7.58 -8.01 -15.27
N ARG A 36 -7.84 -6.97 -14.46
CA ARG A 36 -7.27 -5.64 -14.64
C ARG A 36 -6.07 -5.47 -13.73
N SER A 37 -5.02 -4.85 -14.26
CA SER A 37 -3.83 -4.50 -13.49
C SER A 37 -3.31 -3.14 -13.89
N TRP A 38 -2.65 -2.47 -12.95
CA TRP A 38 -1.99 -1.20 -13.17
C TRP A 38 -0.68 -1.14 -12.42
N THR A 39 0.29 -0.41 -12.97
CA THR A 39 1.59 -0.20 -12.33
C THR A 39 1.96 1.28 -12.32
N LEU A 40 2.57 1.70 -11.21
CA LEU A 40 3.26 2.98 -11.08
C LEU A 40 4.70 2.69 -10.65
N THR A 41 5.67 3.30 -11.32
CA THR A 41 7.07 3.29 -10.91
C THR A 41 7.55 4.72 -10.77
N ALA A 42 7.66 5.19 -9.54
CA ALA A 42 8.06 6.55 -9.20
C ALA A 42 8.58 6.60 -7.75
N PRO A 43 9.35 7.61 -7.37
CA PRO A 43 9.69 7.84 -5.96
C PRO A 43 8.44 8.31 -5.21
N VAL A 44 7.53 7.37 -4.88
CA VAL A 44 6.26 7.70 -4.20
C VAL A 44 6.36 7.69 -2.67
N LEU A 45 7.40 7.06 -2.11
CA LEU A 45 7.67 7.03 -0.69
C LEU A 45 9.17 7.17 -0.44
N THR A 46 9.52 7.96 0.57
CA THR A 46 10.83 7.90 1.21
C THR A 46 10.97 6.64 2.06
N VAL A 47 12.19 6.30 2.48
CA VAL A 47 12.44 5.18 3.42
C VAL A 47 11.76 5.43 4.77
N GLU A 48 11.70 6.68 5.21
CA GLU A 48 11.01 7.10 6.43
C GLU A 48 9.49 6.88 6.30
N GLU A 49 8.87 7.38 5.24
CA GLU A 49 7.43 7.17 4.99
C GLU A 49 7.07 5.69 4.80
N ALA A 50 7.96 4.88 4.23
CA ALA A 50 7.78 3.43 4.16
C ALA A 50 7.82 2.77 5.56
N THR A 51 8.65 3.29 6.46
CA THR A 51 8.72 2.84 7.86
C THR A 51 7.47 3.26 8.64
N GLU A 52 6.98 4.48 8.40
CA GLU A 52 5.72 4.98 8.97
C GLU A 52 4.53 4.15 8.48
N LEU A 53 4.48 3.83 7.19
CA LEU A 53 3.45 2.95 6.63
C LEU A 53 3.48 1.56 7.28
N ALA A 54 4.67 0.98 7.49
CA ALA A 54 4.80 -0.30 8.18
C ALA A 54 4.28 -0.22 9.63
N ALA A 55 4.64 0.84 10.36
CA ALA A 55 4.16 1.06 11.72
C ALA A 55 2.63 1.27 11.78
N TRP A 56 2.07 2.01 10.82
CA TRP A 56 0.64 2.24 10.70
C TRP A 56 -0.14 0.95 10.42
N LEU A 57 0.34 0.10 9.51
CA LEU A 57 -0.24 -1.22 9.26
C LEU A 57 -0.21 -2.11 10.51
N ALA A 58 0.92 -2.14 11.22
CA ALA A 58 1.03 -2.88 12.47
C ALA A 58 0.04 -2.36 13.54
N GLY A 59 -0.16 -1.03 13.59
CA GLY A 59 -1.13 -0.37 14.45
C GLY A 59 -2.57 -0.78 14.13
N LEU A 60 -2.98 -0.80 12.86
CA LEU A 60 -4.34 -1.21 12.46
C LEU A 60 -4.68 -2.63 12.94
N ALA A 61 -3.73 -3.56 12.85
CA ALA A 61 -3.92 -4.94 13.28
C ALA A 61 -3.90 -5.12 14.81
N GLY A 62 -3.30 -4.19 15.56
CA GLY A 62 -3.08 -4.30 17.00
C GLY A 62 -3.92 -3.37 17.87
N ASP A 63 -4.43 -2.26 17.32
CA ASP A 63 -5.12 -1.24 18.09
C ASP A 63 -6.60 -1.61 18.32
N LEU A 64 -6.91 -1.90 19.58
CA LEU A 64 -8.26 -2.20 20.07
C LEU A 64 -9.02 -0.95 20.51
N THR A 65 -8.41 0.24 20.42
CA THR A 65 -8.99 1.50 20.88
C THR A 65 -9.70 2.27 19.78
N LEU A 66 -9.35 2.04 18.50
CA LEU A 66 -10.15 2.50 17.37
C LEU A 66 -11.53 1.83 17.44
N GLY A 67 -12.58 2.65 17.46
CA GLY A 67 -13.94 2.13 17.38
C GLY A 67 -14.07 1.25 16.13
N ALA A 68 -14.75 0.12 16.25
CA ALA A 68 -15.15 -0.63 15.07
C ALA A 68 -15.92 0.35 14.15
N ASP A 69 -15.43 0.58 12.93
CA ASP A 69 -15.90 1.58 11.94
C ASP A 69 -15.19 2.96 11.90
N GLU A 70 -14.21 3.23 12.75
CA GLU A 70 -13.37 4.42 12.59
C GLU A 70 -12.31 4.23 11.49
N TRP A 71 -12.26 5.17 10.55
CA TRP A 71 -11.26 5.21 9.49
C TRP A 71 -10.03 5.99 9.95
N ALA A 72 -8.87 5.34 9.94
CA ALA A 72 -7.57 6.00 10.00
C ALA A 72 -7.06 6.23 8.57
N ALA A 73 -6.38 7.35 8.32
CA ALA A 73 -5.77 7.65 7.04
C ALA A 73 -4.29 7.96 7.20
N LEU A 74 -3.51 7.64 6.18
CA LEU A 74 -2.10 7.97 6.05
C LEU A 74 -1.88 8.65 4.69
N THR A 75 -1.30 9.84 4.74
CA THR A 75 -0.96 10.66 3.57
C THR A 75 0.54 10.92 3.56
N PHE A 76 1.13 10.92 2.37
CA PHE A 76 2.58 11.12 2.20
C PHE A 76 2.88 12.49 1.61
N THR A 77 4.17 12.84 1.58
CA THR A 77 4.67 14.09 1.01
C THR A 77 4.26 14.23 -0.44
N GLU A 78 4.40 13.16 -1.22
CA GLU A 78 3.90 13.09 -2.59
C GLU A 78 2.45 12.58 -2.59
N PRO A 79 1.46 13.37 -3.06
CA PRO A 79 0.05 13.01 -2.98
C PRO A 79 -0.37 11.94 -4.01
N VAL A 80 0.60 11.24 -4.60
CA VAL A 80 0.38 10.19 -5.60
C VAL A 80 -0.12 8.89 -4.94
N LEU A 81 0.09 8.74 -3.62
CA LEU A 81 -0.35 7.58 -2.85
C LEU A 81 -1.10 8.05 -1.59
N SER A 82 -2.24 7.43 -1.31
CA SER A 82 -2.99 7.63 -0.08
C SER A 82 -3.55 6.30 0.40
N LEU A 83 -3.47 6.06 1.71
CA LEU A 83 -4.05 4.89 2.33
C LEU A 83 -5.05 5.30 3.40
N SER A 84 -6.12 4.53 3.49
CA SER A 84 -7.03 4.58 4.62
C SER A 84 -7.38 3.17 5.05
N GLY A 85 -7.60 2.97 6.33
CA GLY A 85 -7.88 1.65 6.87
C GLY A 85 -8.79 1.72 8.09
N ARG A 86 -9.51 0.63 8.32
CA ARG A 86 -10.36 0.46 9.50
C ARG A 86 -10.41 -1.00 9.90
N ARG A 87 -10.73 -1.25 11.17
CA ARG A 87 -11.13 -2.60 11.62
C ARG A 87 -12.55 -2.92 11.18
N ILE A 88 -12.79 -4.16 10.80
CA ILE A 88 -14.12 -4.65 10.43
C ILE A 88 -14.77 -5.31 11.66
N PRO A 89 -16.03 -4.96 12.01
CA PRO A 89 -16.80 -5.70 13.02
C PRO A 89 -16.88 -7.19 12.66
N GLY A 90 -16.48 -8.07 13.58
CA GLY A 90 -16.39 -9.52 13.31
C GLY A 90 -15.00 -10.02 12.92
N GLY A 91 -14.01 -9.12 12.74
CA GLY A 91 -12.60 -9.45 12.56
C GLY A 91 -12.01 -8.93 11.24
N GLY A 92 -10.69 -8.78 11.20
CA GLY A 92 -9.95 -8.32 10.03
C GLY A 92 -9.91 -6.80 9.86
N VAL A 93 -9.32 -6.38 8.72
CA VAL A 93 -9.05 -4.99 8.37
C VAL A 93 -9.55 -4.71 6.95
N GLU A 94 -10.19 -3.57 6.74
CA GLU A 94 -10.40 -3.01 5.40
C GLU A 94 -9.32 -1.96 5.15
N VAL A 95 -8.59 -2.07 4.04
CA VAL A 95 -7.64 -1.05 3.58
C VAL A 95 -8.10 -0.56 2.21
N ARG A 96 -8.10 0.76 2.02
CA ARG A 96 -8.33 1.41 0.73
C ARG A 96 -7.09 2.17 0.33
N VAL A 97 -6.61 1.92 -0.87
CA VAL A 97 -5.42 2.56 -1.42
C VAL A 97 -5.81 3.30 -2.68
N ALA A 98 -5.54 4.59 -2.70
CA ALA A 98 -5.68 5.45 -3.87
C ALA A 98 -4.29 5.74 -4.43
N VAL A 99 -4.10 5.50 -5.72
CA VAL A 99 -2.85 5.73 -6.44
C VAL A 99 -3.13 6.52 -7.70
N LEU A 100 -2.48 7.67 -7.84
CA LEU A 100 -2.66 8.54 -9.00
C LEU A 100 -1.69 8.16 -10.13
N GLY A 101 -2.12 8.37 -11.37
CA GLY A 101 -1.23 8.28 -12.53
C GLY A 101 -0.70 6.87 -12.85
N MET A 102 -1.40 5.82 -12.45
CA MET A 102 -1.01 4.44 -12.77
C MET A 102 -1.22 4.12 -14.25
N ARG A 103 -0.54 3.11 -14.76
CA ARG A 103 -0.62 2.68 -16.16
C ARG A 103 -1.05 1.23 -16.29
N ALA A 104 -1.99 0.97 -17.19
CA ALA A 104 -2.34 -0.40 -17.56
C ALA A 104 -1.26 -1.03 -18.47
N PRO A 105 -1.12 -2.36 -18.48
CA PRO A 105 -0.23 -3.05 -19.42
C PRO A 105 -0.51 -2.65 -20.87
N GLY A 106 0.54 -2.26 -21.60
CA GLY A 106 0.43 -1.85 -23.01
C GLY A 106 -0.15 -0.45 -23.26
N ALA A 107 -0.46 0.32 -22.22
CA ALA A 107 -0.97 1.68 -22.37
C ALA A 107 0.06 2.61 -23.06
N PRO A 108 -0.35 3.48 -24.01
CA PRO A 108 0.53 4.44 -24.66
C PRO A 108 1.28 5.37 -23.69
N PRO A 109 2.44 5.92 -24.05
CA PRO A 109 3.12 6.94 -23.25
C PRO A 109 2.20 8.11 -22.90
N GLY A 110 2.11 8.43 -21.61
CA GLY A 110 1.27 9.52 -21.10
C GLY A 110 -0.19 9.14 -20.82
N ASP A 111 -0.62 7.93 -21.18
CA ASP A 111 -1.94 7.41 -20.83
C ASP A 111 -1.91 6.82 -19.41
N THR A 112 -2.55 7.52 -18.49
CA THR A 112 -2.57 7.18 -17.06
C THR A 112 -3.99 7.20 -16.51
N THR A 113 -4.20 6.48 -15.41
CA THR A 113 -5.46 6.42 -14.70
C THR A 113 -5.24 6.40 -13.19
N ASP A 114 -6.16 7.00 -12.46
CA ASP A 114 -6.16 6.97 -11.00
C ASP A 114 -6.91 5.74 -10.54
N VAL A 115 -6.28 4.95 -9.67
CA VAL A 115 -6.79 3.65 -9.22
C VAL A 115 -7.10 3.71 -7.74
N VAL A 116 -8.28 3.21 -7.37
CA VAL A 116 -8.66 2.99 -5.98
C VAL A 116 -8.94 1.51 -5.78
N VAL A 117 -8.16 0.84 -4.93
CA VAL A 117 -8.36 -0.57 -4.57
C VAL A 117 -8.77 -0.66 -3.10
N GLY A 118 -9.89 -1.33 -2.85
CA GLY A 118 -10.31 -1.74 -1.51
C GLY A 118 -9.98 -3.21 -1.29
N LEU A 119 -9.29 -3.51 -0.19
CA LEU A 119 -8.87 -4.84 0.22
C LEU A 119 -9.47 -5.17 1.60
N ARG A 120 -10.07 -6.34 1.73
CA ARG A 120 -10.41 -6.96 3.01
C ARG A 120 -9.33 -7.98 3.36
N LEU A 121 -8.71 -7.79 4.50
CA LEU A 121 -7.50 -8.50 4.92
C LEU A 121 -7.73 -9.15 6.28
N THR A 122 -7.03 -10.25 6.55
CA THR A 122 -6.94 -10.77 7.91
C THR A 122 -5.96 -9.94 8.75
N ASP A 123 -6.08 -10.01 10.08
CA ASP A 123 -5.10 -9.37 10.97
C ASP A 123 -3.69 -9.94 10.75
N GLU A 124 -3.57 -11.20 10.33
CA GLU A 124 -2.29 -11.87 10.02
C GLU A 124 -1.67 -11.28 8.76
N ASP A 125 -2.43 -11.19 7.66
CA ASP A 125 -1.95 -10.61 6.39
C ASP A 125 -1.44 -9.17 6.57
N VAL A 126 -2.15 -8.37 7.38
CA VAL A 126 -1.76 -6.98 7.66
C VAL A 126 -0.46 -6.92 8.47
N ARG A 127 -0.28 -7.82 9.45
CA ARG A 127 0.96 -7.88 10.25
C ARG A 127 2.14 -8.36 9.43
N ASP A 128 1.95 -9.39 8.61
CA ASP A 128 3.00 -9.92 7.73
C ASP A 128 3.43 -8.87 6.70
N ALA A 129 2.47 -8.13 6.15
CA ALA A 129 2.74 -7.01 5.26
C ALA A 129 3.54 -5.90 5.95
N ALA A 130 3.17 -5.53 7.19
CA ALA A 130 3.91 -4.57 7.99
C ALA A 130 5.36 -5.01 8.24
N VAL A 131 5.57 -6.28 8.63
CA VAL A 131 6.91 -6.84 8.87
C VAL A 131 7.74 -6.87 7.58
N ALA A 132 7.14 -7.29 6.47
CA ALA A 132 7.81 -7.33 5.18
C ALA A 132 8.27 -5.94 4.73
N LEU A 133 7.40 -4.92 4.89
CA LEU A 133 7.70 -3.55 4.52
C LEU A 133 8.78 -2.94 5.43
N ALA A 134 8.69 -3.14 6.75
CA ALA A 134 9.72 -2.68 7.69
C ALA A 134 11.10 -3.30 7.40
N GLY A 135 11.11 -4.62 7.14
CA GLY A 135 12.34 -5.32 6.77
C GLY A 135 12.91 -4.84 5.44
N GLU A 136 12.06 -4.42 4.50
CA GLU A 136 12.49 -3.84 3.24
C GLU A 136 13.05 -2.43 3.41
N ALA A 137 12.37 -1.55 4.14
CA ALA A 137 12.84 -0.20 4.44
C ALA A 137 14.20 -0.21 5.18
N ALA A 138 14.36 -1.08 6.18
CA ALA A 138 15.59 -1.21 6.95
C ALA A 138 16.81 -1.69 6.12
N ARG A 139 16.58 -2.39 5.00
CA ARG A 139 17.65 -2.76 4.06
C ARG A 139 18.08 -1.61 3.16
N ARG A 140 17.34 -0.49 3.15
CA ARG A 140 17.53 0.66 2.25
C ARG A 140 17.97 1.93 3.00
N SER A 141 17.90 1.94 4.33
CA SER A 141 18.47 2.96 5.23
C SER A 141 19.97 2.76 5.42
#